data_AF-A0A7X8YXV7-F1
#
_entry.id   AF-A0A7X8YXV7-F1
#
_cell.length_a   1.000
_cell.length_b   1.000
_cell.length_c   1.000
_cell.angle_alpha   90.00
_cell.angle_beta   90.00
_cell.angle_gamma   90.00
#
_symmetry.space_group_name_H-M   'P 1'
#
loop_
_entity.id
_entity.type
_entity.pdbx_description
1 polymer ?
#
loop_
_entity_poly.entity_id
_entity_poly.type
_entity_poly.pdbx_seq_one_letter_code
_entity_poly.pdbx_strand_id
1 'polypeptide(L)'
;MRDLFAEKLKQLILRDQAASNERGTPRPLVYHFSKEDEPNLYSESPESTAIRMREGSESGVMLDFVNDQARRVAEYDGDVVIETLAYQNTEEPPKRMRCDDNVLITLCDTQSLVTLPATHPRNAGFLNKLRGWAKITRHLRIWDYGYCHMPDSMEYPIPTEFTYQPDYQLFLDHRVQGIFTQYETFPGVVLGDMADMKRWLICKLMEDPGLDFDALSAQFMDGYYGPAGKVIARYRNDLMQSARRNPPGYTILCGTEHTTLHYLDTDFIVRAKKYFQEAQDACNGD
;
A
#
# COMPACT_ATOMS: atom_id res chain seq x y z
N MET A 1 -8.49 8.91 -29.56
CA MET A 1 -8.21 9.12 -28.12
C MET A 1 -6.74 8.86 -27.80
N ARG A 2 -6.17 7.69 -28.14
CA ARG A 2 -4.75 7.36 -27.93
C ARG A 2 -3.76 8.44 -28.43
N ASP A 3 -3.96 8.97 -29.62
CA ASP A 3 -3.06 10.00 -30.17
C ASP A 3 -3.12 11.31 -29.36
N LEU A 4 -4.30 11.67 -28.85
CA LEU A 4 -4.44 12.85 -27.99
C LEU A 4 -3.68 12.67 -26.67
N PHE A 5 -3.79 11.50 -26.05
CA PHE A 5 -3.03 11.19 -24.82
C PHE A 5 -1.52 11.17 -25.08
N ALA A 6 -1.08 10.56 -26.19
CA ALA A 6 0.33 10.50 -26.55
C ALA A 6 0.92 11.90 -26.78
N GLU A 7 0.18 12.77 -27.48
CA GLU A 7 0.60 14.15 -27.70
C GLU A 7 0.66 14.94 -26.38
N LYS A 8 -0.35 14.81 -25.51
CA LYS A 8 -0.37 15.47 -24.20
C LYS A 8 0.76 14.99 -23.29
N LEU A 9 1.03 13.69 -23.29
CA LEU A 9 2.11 13.08 -22.54
C LEU A 9 3.47 13.59 -23.03
N LYS A 10 3.68 13.65 -24.35
CA LYS A 10 4.90 14.21 -24.93
C LYS A 10 5.11 15.67 -24.53
N GLN A 11 4.06 16.49 -24.61
CA GLN A 11 4.13 17.89 -24.17
C GLN A 11 4.49 18.01 -22.69
N LEU A 12 3.90 17.16 -21.84
CA LEU A 12 4.18 17.10 -20.42
C LEU A 12 5.65 16.71 -20.14
N ILE A 13 6.13 15.64 -20.76
CA ILE A 13 7.51 15.16 -20.63
C ILE A 13 8.52 16.25 -21.03
N LEU A 14 8.34 16.86 -22.20
CA LEU A 14 9.25 17.91 -22.68
C LEU A 14 9.24 19.15 -21.77
N ARG A 15 8.07 19.52 -21.24
CA ARG A 15 7.94 20.63 -20.29
C ARG A 15 8.70 20.34 -18.99
N ASP A 16 8.52 19.14 -18.43
CA ASP A 16 9.13 18.78 -17.15
C ASP A 16 10.65 18.60 -17.30
N GLN A 17 11.12 18.09 -18.44
CA GLN A 17 12.55 18.07 -18.80
C GLN A 17 13.14 19.49 -18.85
N ALA A 18 12.48 20.42 -19.55
CA ALA A 18 12.94 21.81 -19.64
C ALA A 18 12.99 22.47 -18.26
N ALA A 19 11.95 22.31 -17.45
CA ALA A 19 11.89 22.84 -16.09
C ALA A 19 12.97 22.23 -15.18
N SER A 20 13.27 20.94 -15.33
CA SER A 20 14.30 20.26 -14.53
C SER A 20 15.71 20.70 -14.94
N ASN A 21 15.95 20.90 -16.24
CA ASN A 21 17.20 21.44 -16.76
C ASN A 21 17.45 22.87 -16.27
N GLU A 22 16.41 23.71 -16.25
CA GLU A 22 16.51 25.09 -15.71
C GLU A 22 16.85 25.10 -14.21
N ARG A 23 16.27 24.17 -13.44
CA ARG A 23 16.50 24.05 -11.99
C ARG A 23 17.79 23.31 -11.63
N GLY A 24 18.43 22.62 -12.58
CA GLY A 24 19.55 21.72 -12.30
C GLY A 24 19.14 20.50 -11.44
N THR A 25 17.88 20.08 -11.51
CA THR A 25 17.34 18.95 -10.74
C THR A 25 17.13 17.72 -11.63
N PRO A 26 17.10 16.49 -11.07
CA PRO A 26 16.67 15.32 -11.81
C PRO A 26 15.28 15.52 -12.41
N ARG A 27 15.10 15.11 -13.66
CA ARG A 27 13.78 15.10 -14.32
C ARG A 27 12.90 13.97 -13.76
N PRO A 28 11.56 14.10 -13.81
CA PRO A 28 10.67 12.97 -13.59
C PRO A 28 10.90 11.88 -14.64
N LEU A 29 10.89 10.63 -14.20
CA LEU A 29 11.03 9.45 -15.09
C LEU A 29 9.77 8.58 -15.10
N VAL A 30 8.84 8.79 -14.17
CA VAL A 30 7.60 8.01 -14.07
C VAL A 30 6.42 8.93 -14.33
N TYR A 31 5.59 8.56 -15.31
CA TYR A 31 4.36 9.27 -15.66
C TYR A 31 3.17 8.32 -15.51
N HIS A 32 2.06 8.82 -14.97
CA HIS A 32 0.97 7.98 -14.47
C HIS A 32 -0.27 8.05 -15.36
N PHE A 33 -0.83 6.88 -15.70
CA PHE A 33 -2.18 6.73 -16.25
C PHE A 33 -2.95 5.69 -15.45
N SER A 34 -4.08 6.09 -14.87
CA SER A 34 -4.98 5.15 -14.22
C SER A 34 -6.43 5.55 -14.47
N LYS A 35 -7.34 4.62 -14.19
CA LYS A 35 -8.75 4.93 -14.05
C LYS A 35 -8.97 5.84 -12.84
N GLU A 36 -10.07 6.59 -12.89
CA GLU A 36 -10.63 7.30 -11.74
C GLU A 36 -11.11 6.32 -10.66
N ASP A 37 -11.38 6.86 -9.47
CA ASP A 37 -11.85 6.13 -8.28
C ASP A 37 -13.35 5.78 -8.33
N GLU A 38 -13.88 5.50 -9.53
CA GLU A 38 -15.24 5.00 -9.71
C GLU A 38 -15.23 3.46 -9.81
N PRO A 39 -15.77 2.75 -8.80
CA PRO A 39 -15.82 1.30 -8.84
C PRO A 39 -16.68 0.82 -10.02
N ASN A 40 -16.20 -0.19 -10.75
CA ASN A 40 -16.87 -0.75 -11.93
C ASN A 40 -16.95 0.18 -13.15
N LEU A 41 -16.17 1.27 -13.19
CA LEU A 41 -16.01 2.03 -14.42
C LEU A 41 -15.20 1.20 -15.44
N TYR A 42 -15.85 0.83 -16.55
CA TYR A 42 -15.21 0.17 -17.67
C TYR A 42 -15.74 0.70 -19.00
N SER A 43 -14.89 0.67 -20.03
CA SER A 43 -15.32 1.00 -21.40
C SER A 43 -16.20 -0.13 -21.94
N GLU A 44 -17.33 0.21 -22.58
CA GLU A 44 -18.24 -0.74 -23.22
C GLU A 44 -18.05 -0.81 -24.75
N SER A 45 -16.94 -0.29 -25.27
CA SER A 45 -16.67 -0.36 -26.71
C SER A 45 -16.50 -1.82 -27.16
N PRO A 46 -16.78 -2.14 -28.44
CA PRO A 46 -16.54 -3.50 -28.96
C PRO A 46 -15.10 -3.98 -28.78
N GLU A 47 -14.13 -3.07 -28.92
CA GLU A 47 -12.70 -3.38 -28.79
C GLU A 47 -12.32 -3.68 -27.34
N SER A 48 -12.75 -2.83 -26.40
CA SER A 48 -12.49 -3.04 -24.96
C SER A 48 -13.16 -4.32 -24.45
N THR A 49 -14.38 -4.59 -24.92
CA THR A 49 -15.09 -5.85 -24.62
C THR A 49 -14.34 -7.06 -25.15
N ALA A 50 -13.83 -7.00 -26.39
CA ALA A 50 -13.05 -8.09 -26.97
C ALA A 50 -11.74 -8.35 -26.22
N ILE A 51 -11.04 -7.29 -25.79
CA ILE A 51 -9.83 -7.41 -24.98
C ILE A 51 -10.16 -8.05 -23.62
N ARG A 52 -11.18 -7.55 -22.93
CA ARG A 52 -11.62 -8.08 -21.63
C ARG A 52 -11.98 -9.55 -21.70
N MET A 53 -12.74 -9.97 -22.71
CA MET A 53 -13.09 -11.38 -22.91
C MET A 53 -11.85 -12.25 -23.22
N ARG A 54 -10.90 -11.74 -24.01
CA ARG A 54 -9.66 -12.44 -24.36
C ARG A 54 -8.74 -12.62 -23.16
N GLU A 55 -8.57 -11.58 -22.35
CA GLU A 55 -7.66 -11.56 -21.21
C GLU A 55 -8.29 -12.08 -19.92
N GLY A 56 -9.62 -12.06 -19.82
CA GLY A 56 -10.36 -12.46 -18.62
C GLY A 56 -10.27 -11.44 -17.48
N SER A 57 -9.86 -10.20 -17.75
CA SER A 57 -9.69 -9.15 -16.74
C SER A 57 -9.92 -7.75 -17.34
N GLU A 58 -10.34 -6.79 -16.50
CA GLU A 58 -10.43 -5.37 -16.90
C GLU A 58 -9.05 -4.74 -17.06
N SER A 59 -8.07 -5.22 -16.28
CA SER A 59 -6.67 -4.78 -16.39
C SER A 59 -6.10 -4.99 -17.79
N GLY A 60 -6.62 -5.97 -18.56
CA GLY A 60 -6.22 -6.17 -19.94
C GLY A 60 -6.55 -4.97 -20.83
N VAL A 61 -7.67 -4.29 -20.58
CA VAL A 61 -8.06 -3.08 -21.33
C VAL A 61 -7.15 -1.90 -20.95
N MET A 62 -6.89 -1.73 -19.64
CA MET A 62 -5.98 -0.69 -19.16
C MET A 62 -4.56 -0.91 -19.68
N LEU A 63 -4.07 -2.15 -19.61
CA LEU A 63 -2.72 -2.50 -20.05
C LEU A 63 -2.56 -2.36 -21.57
N ASP A 64 -3.58 -2.68 -22.36
CA ASP A 64 -3.57 -2.43 -23.82
C ASP A 64 -3.45 -0.92 -24.14
N PHE A 65 -4.06 -0.07 -23.31
CA PHE A 65 -3.88 1.37 -23.40
C PHE A 65 -2.45 1.79 -23.03
N VAL A 66 -2.01 1.39 -21.84
CA VAL A 66 -0.72 1.79 -21.26
C VAL A 66 0.47 1.32 -22.09
N ASN A 67 0.45 0.07 -22.58
CA ASN A 67 1.50 -0.47 -23.45
C ASN A 67 1.68 0.36 -24.74
N ASP A 68 0.59 0.78 -25.39
CA ASP A 68 0.66 1.64 -26.57
C ASP A 68 1.26 3.02 -26.26
N GLN A 69 0.89 3.62 -25.13
CA GLN A 69 1.50 4.90 -24.71
C GLN A 69 2.99 4.71 -24.39
N ALA A 70 3.35 3.62 -23.70
CA ALA A 70 4.72 3.31 -23.34
C ALA A 70 5.63 3.10 -24.56
N ARG A 71 5.15 2.39 -25.60
CA ARG A 71 5.86 2.24 -26.88
C ARG A 71 6.08 3.57 -27.58
N ARG A 72 5.06 4.42 -27.66
CA ARG A 72 5.14 5.74 -28.30
C ARG A 72 6.13 6.67 -27.59
N VAL A 73 6.20 6.60 -26.26
CA VAL A 73 7.18 7.36 -25.48
C VAL A 73 8.59 6.85 -25.75
N ALA A 74 8.79 5.53 -25.79
CA ALA A 74 10.10 4.92 -26.03
C ALA A 74 10.72 5.33 -27.39
N GLU A 75 9.93 5.79 -28.36
CA GLU A 75 10.44 6.32 -29.64
C GLU A 75 11.26 7.60 -29.50
N TYR A 76 11.04 8.39 -28.45
CA TYR A 76 11.74 9.66 -28.22
C TYR A 76 12.37 9.81 -26.84
N ASP A 77 12.01 8.97 -25.87
CA ASP A 77 12.60 8.94 -24.53
C ASP A 77 12.54 7.55 -23.90
N GLY A 78 13.65 6.81 -23.99
CA GLY A 78 13.73 5.42 -23.51
C GLY A 78 13.84 5.25 -22.00
N ASP A 79 14.11 6.32 -21.24
CA ASP A 79 14.22 6.26 -19.78
C ASP A 79 12.86 6.41 -19.09
N VAL A 80 11.84 6.89 -19.81
CA VAL A 80 10.52 7.16 -19.24
C VAL A 80 9.73 5.86 -19.08
N VAL A 81 9.21 5.69 -17.86
CA VAL A 81 8.36 4.58 -17.44
C VAL A 81 6.93 5.09 -17.28
N ILE A 82 5.97 4.32 -17.80
CA ILE A 82 4.54 4.60 -17.66
C ILE A 82 3.96 3.74 -16.54
N GLU A 83 3.46 4.37 -15.49
CA GLU A 83 2.82 3.72 -14.36
C GLU A 83 1.30 3.62 -14.54
N THR A 84 0.72 2.52 -14.07
CA THR A 84 -0.73 2.37 -13.90
C THR A 84 -1.08 1.58 -12.65
N LEU A 85 -2.28 1.80 -12.11
CA LEU A 85 -2.77 1.07 -10.93
C LEU A 85 -3.44 -0.25 -11.33
N ALA A 86 -3.10 -1.31 -10.61
CA ALA A 86 -3.92 -2.50 -10.47
C ALA A 86 -4.77 -2.33 -9.20
N TYR A 87 -5.97 -1.76 -9.37
CA TYR A 87 -6.81 -1.28 -8.27
C TYR A 87 -8.29 -1.54 -8.57
N GLN A 88 -9.03 -2.05 -7.58
CA GLN A 88 -10.43 -2.45 -7.72
C GLN A 88 -10.64 -3.43 -8.89
N ASN A 89 -11.43 -3.04 -9.91
CA ASN A 89 -11.74 -3.90 -11.05
C ASN A 89 -10.52 -4.23 -11.92
N THR A 90 -9.40 -3.50 -11.82
CA THR A 90 -8.15 -3.78 -12.55
C THR A 90 -7.10 -4.56 -11.74
N GLU A 91 -7.44 -5.08 -10.54
CA GLU A 91 -6.50 -5.84 -9.70
C GLU A 91 -6.09 -7.19 -10.29
N GLU A 92 -6.99 -7.86 -11.02
CA GLU A 92 -6.71 -9.17 -11.60
C GLU A 92 -5.79 -9.03 -12.81
N PRO A 93 -4.61 -9.67 -12.86
CA PRO A 93 -3.70 -9.55 -14.00
C PRO A 93 -4.28 -10.22 -15.26
N PRO A 94 -4.00 -9.68 -16.47
CA PRO A 94 -4.45 -10.28 -17.71
C PRO A 94 -3.82 -11.65 -17.96
N LYS A 95 -4.60 -12.56 -18.55
CA LYS A 95 -4.18 -13.96 -18.76
C LYS A 95 -3.00 -14.10 -19.72
N ARG A 96 -2.97 -13.33 -20.81
CA ARG A 96 -2.03 -13.50 -21.92
C ARG A 96 -1.15 -12.29 -22.13
N MET A 97 -1.71 -11.08 -21.99
CA MET A 97 -0.97 -9.84 -22.16
C MET A 97 0.21 -9.75 -21.18
N ARG A 98 1.27 -9.08 -21.62
CA ARG A 98 2.46 -8.77 -20.82
C ARG A 98 2.67 -7.26 -20.84
N CYS A 99 3.27 -6.74 -19.77
CA CYS A 99 3.65 -5.35 -19.72
C CYS A 99 4.83 -5.12 -20.67
N ASP A 100 4.80 -4.00 -21.38
CA ASP A 100 5.98 -3.53 -22.08
C ASP A 100 7.08 -3.17 -21.08
N ASP A 101 8.30 -3.15 -21.60
CA ASP A 101 9.55 -3.03 -20.84
C ASP A 101 9.64 -1.78 -19.96
N ASN A 102 8.94 -0.71 -20.33
CA ASN A 102 8.86 0.56 -19.60
C ASN A 102 7.46 0.79 -19.00
N VAL A 103 6.76 -0.28 -18.60
CA VAL A 103 5.48 -0.19 -17.89
C VAL A 103 5.63 -0.64 -16.44
N LEU A 104 5.25 0.24 -15.51
CA LEU A 104 5.21 -0.02 -14.07
C LEU A 104 3.78 -0.28 -13.61
N ILE A 105 3.60 -1.35 -12.85
CA ILE A 105 2.33 -1.66 -12.21
C ILE A 105 2.44 -1.35 -10.72
N THR A 106 1.50 -0.56 -10.21
CA THR A 106 1.32 -0.35 -8.76
C THR A 106 0.09 -1.13 -8.32
N LEU A 107 0.31 -2.25 -7.63
CA LEU A 107 -0.74 -3.12 -7.12
C LEU A 107 -1.22 -2.61 -5.76
N CYS A 108 -2.51 -2.29 -5.65
CA CYS A 108 -3.10 -1.78 -4.42
C CYS A 108 -3.66 -2.94 -3.57
N ASP A 109 -3.30 -2.98 -2.29
CA ASP A 109 -3.89 -3.95 -1.36
C ASP A 109 -5.15 -3.39 -0.69
N THR A 110 -6.29 -3.74 -1.26
CA THR A 110 -7.59 -3.23 -0.79
C THR A 110 -8.44 -4.27 -0.07
N GLN A 111 -8.06 -5.55 -0.19
CA GLN A 111 -8.87 -6.70 0.21
C GLN A 111 -8.22 -7.56 1.28
N SER A 112 -6.93 -7.38 1.56
CA SER A 112 -6.29 -8.07 2.67
C SER A 112 -6.87 -7.64 4.01
N LEU A 113 -6.86 -8.59 4.94
CA LEU A 113 -7.09 -8.32 6.35
C LEU A 113 -5.79 -7.73 6.91
N VAL A 114 -5.84 -6.45 7.24
CA VAL A 114 -4.67 -5.63 7.64
C VAL A 114 -3.94 -6.10 8.90
N THR A 115 -4.57 -6.99 9.68
CA THR A 115 -3.99 -7.56 10.91
C THR A 115 -3.24 -8.87 10.66
N LEU A 116 -3.24 -9.36 9.42
CA LEU A 116 -2.63 -10.61 9.01
C LEU A 116 -1.61 -10.32 7.90
N PRO A 117 -0.46 -11.01 7.88
CA PRO A 117 0.49 -10.85 6.80
C PRO A 117 -0.12 -11.32 5.47
N ALA A 118 0.38 -10.80 4.35
CA ALA A 118 0.02 -11.18 3.00
C ALA A 118 0.21 -12.69 2.72
N THR A 119 1.09 -13.36 3.47
CA THR A 119 1.31 -14.82 3.39
C THR A 119 0.19 -15.65 4.04
N HIS A 120 -0.67 -15.04 4.87
CA HIS A 120 -1.72 -15.76 5.56
C HIS A 120 -2.78 -16.29 4.57
N PRO A 121 -3.34 -17.51 4.77
CA PRO A 121 -4.33 -18.08 3.84
C PRO A 121 -5.57 -17.21 3.58
N ARG A 122 -5.97 -16.38 4.55
CA ARG A 122 -7.08 -15.42 4.39
C ARG A 122 -6.76 -14.25 3.44
N ASN A 123 -5.48 -13.96 3.22
CA ASN A 123 -5.00 -12.93 2.28
C ASN A 123 -4.51 -13.55 0.96
N ALA A 124 -4.84 -14.83 0.69
CA ALA A 124 -4.39 -15.54 -0.51
C ALA A 124 -4.79 -14.85 -1.83
N GLY A 125 -5.89 -14.10 -1.84
CA GLY A 125 -6.33 -13.31 -3.01
C GLY A 125 -5.26 -12.30 -3.43
N PHE A 126 -4.78 -11.49 -2.49
CA PHE A 126 -3.72 -10.52 -2.75
C PHE A 126 -2.40 -11.21 -3.16
N LEU A 127 -2.00 -12.27 -2.44
CA LEU A 127 -0.80 -13.05 -2.78
C LEU A 127 -0.86 -13.64 -4.21
N ASN A 128 -2.03 -14.11 -4.65
CA ASN A 128 -2.21 -14.61 -6.01
C ASN A 128 -2.09 -13.50 -7.05
N LYS A 129 -2.66 -12.31 -6.79
CA LYS A 129 -2.53 -11.13 -7.65
C LYS A 129 -1.07 -10.66 -7.74
N LEU A 130 -0.37 -10.55 -6.60
CA LEU A 130 1.06 -10.24 -6.54
C LEU A 130 1.87 -11.19 -7.41
N ARG A 131 1.68 -12.51 -7.24
CA ARG A 131 2.36 -13.54 -8.05
C ARG A 131 2.00 -13.48 -9.52
N GLY A 132 0.78 -13.09 -9.85
CA GLY A 132 0.33 -12.93 -11.24
C GLY A 132 1.00 -11.74 -11.91
N TRP A 133 0.98 -10.56 -11.26
CA TRP A 133 1.63 -9.35 -11.74
C TRP A 133 3.15 -9.51 -11.85
N ALA A 134 3.80 -10.11 -10.85
CA ALA A 134 5.24 -10.37 -10.87
C ALA A 134 5.70 -11.28 -12.02
N LYS A 135 4.80 -12.04 -12.67
CA LYS A 135 5.11 -12.86 -13.86
C LYS A 135 5.05 -12.07 -15.17
N ILE A 136 4.39 -10.91 -15.18
CA ILE A 136 4.06 -10.20 -16.41
C ILE A 136 4.67 -8.80 -16.51
N THR A 137 5.25 -8.28 -15.42
CA THR A 137 6.06 -7.06 -15.41
C THR A 137 7.36 -7.27 -14.64
N ARG A 138 8.37 -6.47 -15.00
CA ARG A 138 9.61 -6.32 -14.23
C ARG A 138 9.61 -5.09 -13.32
N HIS A 139 8.61 -4.22 -13.46
CA HIS A 139 8.42 -3.00 -12.67
C HIS A 139 7.13 -3.12 -11.88
N LEU A 140 7.27 -3.53 -10.63
CA LEU A 140 6.14 -3.75 -9.73
C LEU A 140 6.35 -2.93 -8.46
N ARG A 141 5.31 -2.20 -8.05
CA ARG A 141 5.22 -1.51 -6.77
C ARG A 141 3.95 -1.96 -6.03
N ILE A 142 3.95 -1.77 -4.72
CA ILE A 142 2.78 -1.97 -3.88
C ILE A 142 2.27 -0.61 -3.39
N TRP A 143 0.95 -0.43 -3.41
CA TRP A 143 0.27 0.59 -2.63
C TRP A 143 -0.44 -0.12 -1.47
N ASP A 144 -0.02 0.22 -0.26
CA ASP A 144 -0.56 -0.30 1.01
C ASP A 144 -1.20 0.83 1.83
N TYR A 145 -2.02 0.50 2.83
CA TYR A 145 -2.78 1.46 3.63
C TYR A 145 -2.44 1.32 5.11
N GLY A 146 -1.83 2.36 5.68
CA GLY A 146 -1.27 2.36 7.03
C GLY A 146 -2.22 2.76 8.16
N TYR A 147 -3.51 2.94 7.88
CA TYR A 147 -4.51 3.46 8.82
C TYR A 147 -5.79 2.62 8.85
N CYS A 148 -6.62 2.85 9.86
CA CYS A 148 -7.96 2.29 9.94
C CYS A 148 -8.97 3.27 9.36
N HIS A 149 -9.46 3.08 8.14
CA HIS A 149 -10.67 3.77 7.69
C HIS A 149 -11.92 3.23 8.43
N MET A 150 -12.54 4.06 9.28
CA MET A 150 -13.88 3.85 9.84
C MET A 150 -14.76 5.08 9.55
N PRO A 151 -16.11 4.96 9.60
CA PRO A 151 -17.00 6.07 9.25
C PRO A 151 -16.82 7.34 10.09
N ASP A 152 -16.32 7.22 11.31
CA ASP A 152 -16.25 8.27 12.33
C ASP A 152 -14.82 8.64 12.77
N SER A 153 -13.83 7.78 12.51
CA SER A 153 -12.45 8.03 12.93
C SER A 153 -11.46 7.22 12.11
N MET A 154 -10.22 7.70 12.11
CA MET A 154 -9.08 7.04 11.47
C MET A 154 -8.04 6.52 12.46
N GLU A 155 -8.33 6.64 13.76
CA GLU A 155 -7.38 6.46 14.86
C GLU A 155 -7.61 5.16 15.64
N TYR A 156 -8.45 4.26 15.11
CA TYR A 156 -8.69 2.98 15.76
C TYR A 156 -7.39 2.19 15.90
N PRO A 157 -7.15 1.55 17.06
CA PRO A 157 -5.95 0.76 17.28
C PRO A 157 -5.95 -0.46 16.36
N ILE A 158 -4.90 -0.61 15.54
CA ILE A 158 -4.66 -1.79 14.72
C ILE A 158 -3.20 -2.23 14.86
N PRO A 159 -2.91 -3.50 15.15
CA PRO A 159 -1.54 -4.01 15.28
C PRO A 159 -0.88 -4.32 13.91
N THR A 160 -0.92 -3.38 12.96
CA THR A 160 -0.35 -3.58 11.61
C THR A 160 1.17 -3.66 11.60
N GLU A 161 1.85 -3.10 12.59
CA GLU A 161 3.32 -3.06 12.62
C GLU A 161 3.98 -4.43 12.54
N PHE A 162 3.29 -5.45 13.02
CA PHE A 162 3.76 -6.83 13.03
C PHE A 162 3.61 -7.54 11.67
N THR A 163 2.98 -6.91 10.67
CA THR A 163 2.89 -7.46 9.30
C THR A 163 3.97 -6.88 8.38
N TYR A 164 4.53 -5.71 8.69
CA TYR A 164 5.46 -5.00 7.81
C TYR A 164 6.69 -5.82 7.41
N GLN A 165 7.40 -6.40 8.39
CA GLN A 165 8.61 -7.18 8.11
C GLN A 165 8.32 -8.39 7.20
N PRO A 166 7.40 -9.32 7.54
CA PRO A 166 7.13 -10.46 6.66
C PRO A 166 6.55 -10.06 5.30
N ASP A 167 5.76 -9.00 5.22
CA ASP A 167 5.20 -8.52 3.95
C ASP A 167 6.30 -7.91 3.06
N TYR A 168 7.23 -7.13 3.62
CA TYR A 168 8.31 -6.52 2.84
C TYR A 168 9.33 -7.56 2.37
N GLN A 169 9.61 -8.59 3.17
CA GLN A 169 10.40 -9.75 2.73
C GLN A 169 9.71 -10.47 1.56
N LEU A 170 8.41 -10.73 1.66
CA LEU A 170 7.62 -11.32 0.58
C LEU A 170 7.65 -10.46 -0.70
N PHE A 171 7.54 -9.14 -0.56
CA PHE A 171 7.57 -8.21 -1.69
C PHE A 171 8.94 -8.21 -2.38
N LEU A 172 10.01 -8.23 -1.60
CA LEU A 172 11.37 -8.35 -2.11
C LEU A 172 11.57 -9.66 -2.89
N ASP A 173 11.06 -10.79 -2.38
CA ASP A 173 11.09 -12.10 -3.06
C ASP A 173 10.36 -12.08 -4.43
N HIS A 174 9.39 -11.18 -4.60
CA HIS A 174 8.64 -10.99 -5.84
C HIS A 174 9.16 -9.81 -6.68
N ARG A 175 10.36 -9.29 -6.38
CA ARG A 175 11.02 -8.20 -7.09
C ARG A 175 10.23 -6.89 -7.10
N VAL A 176 9.42 -6.66 -6.07
CA VAL A 176 8.78 -5.36 -5.86
C VAL A 176 9.87 -4.31 -5.63
N GLN A 177 9.79 -3.21 -6.36
CA GLN A 177 10.81 -2.16 -6.41
C GLN A 177 10.49 -0.96 -5.49
N GLY A 178 9.28 -0.92 -4.95
CA GLY A 178 8.86 0.17 -4.08
C GLY A 178 7.50 -0.10 -3.45
N ILE A 179 7.29 0.50 -2.29
CA ILE A 179 6.07 0.40 -1.51
C ILE A 179 5.65 1.84 -1.17
N PHE A 180 4.39 2.16 -1.44
CA PHE A 180 3.77 3.39 -0.98
C PHE A 180 2.75 3.03 0.10
N THR A 181 3.02 3.40 1.35
CA THR A 181 2.06 3.20 2.44
C THR A 181 1.30 4.51 2.68
N GLN A 182 0.03 4.53 2.32
CA GLN A 182 -0.82 5.70 2.47
C GLN A 182 -1.18 5.92 3.93
N TYR A 183 -1.08 7.18 4.35
CA TYR A 183 -1.67 7.70 5.59
C TYR A 183 -2.48 8.94 5.24
N GLU A 184 -3.62 9.11 5.90
CA GLU A 184 -4.36 10.37 5.80
C GLU A 184 -3.72 11.45 6.66
N THR A 185 -3.78 12.68 6.16
CA THR A 185 -3.20 13.83 6.83
C THR A 185 -4.24 14.92 6.99
N PHE A 186 -4.33 15.48 8.20
CA PHE A 186 -4.92 16.79 8.43
C PHE A 186 -3.79 17.82 8.57
N PRO A 187 -4.03 19.13 8.37
CA PRO A 187 -2.98 20.14 8.49
C PRO A 187 -2.17 20.00 9.80
N GLY A 188 -0.92 19.57 9.68
CA GLY A 188 0.01 19.38 10.80
C GLY A 188 -0.07 18.03 11.54
N VAL A 189 -0.97 17.11 11.16
CA VAL A 189 -1.15 15.81 11.83
C VAL A 189 -1.31 14.69 10.82
N VAL A 190 -0.56 13.60 11.01
CA VAL A 190 -0.77 12.34 10.28
C VAL A 190 -1.66 11.46 11.14
N LEU A 191 -2.81 11.05 10.60
CA LEU A 191 -3.79 10.24 11.31
C LEU A 191 -3.34 8.77 11.37
N GLY A 192 -3.88 8.03 12.33
CA GLY A 192 -3.61 6.59 12.52
C GLY A 192 -3.02 6.29 13.90
N ASP A 193 -3.32 5.11 14.43
CA ASP A 193 -2.78 4.71 15.73
C ASP A 193 -1.26 4.52 15.66
N MET A 194 -0.56 4.98 16.69
CA MET A 194 0.90 4.85 16.78
C MET A 194 1.63 5.41 15.53
N ALA A 195 1.11 6.48 14.92
CA ALA A 195 1.56 6.96 13.61
C ALA A 195 3.08 7.18 13.54
N ASP A 196 3.71 7.76 14.57
CA ASP A 196 5.16 7.98 14.60
C ASP A 196 5.94 6.65 14.62
N MET A 197 5.54 5.71 15.49
CA MET A 197 6.17 4.39 15.59
C MET A 197 6.05 3.61 14.29
N LYS A 198 4.83 3.54 13.74
CA LYS A 198 4.57 2.74 12.52
C LYS A 198 5.34 3.29 11.35
N ARG A 199 5.35 4.61 11.13
CA ARG A 199 6.13 5.24 10.06
C ARG A 199 7.63 5.05 10.26
N TRP A 200 8.13 5.15 11.48
CA TRP A 200 9.53 4.86 11.77
C TRP A 200 9.89 3.42 11.42
N LEU A 201 9.08 2.44 11.85
CA LEU A 201 9.27 1.03 11.52
C LEU A 201 9.20 0.77 10.00
N ILE A 202 8.22 1.37 9.32
CA ILE A 202 8.10 1.31 7.85
C ILE A 202 9.39 1.80 7.20
N CYS A 203 9.89 2.98 7.58
CA CYS A 203 11.14 3.52 7.04
C CYS A 203 12.32 2.57 7.27
N LYS A 204 12.49 2.07 8.51
CA LYS A 204 13.59 1.14 8.84
C LYS A 204 13.50 -0.18 8.06
N LEU A 205 12.30 -0.74 7.91
CA LEU A 205 12.10 -2.01 7.20
C LEU A 205 12.14 -1.83 5.67
N MET A 206 11.86 -0.63 5.14
CA MET A 206 12.09 -0.31 3.73
C MET A 206 13.59 -0.13 3.41
N GLU A 207 14.42 0.28 4.38
CA GLU A 207 15.89 0.26 4.23
C GLU A 207 16.40 -1.18 4.14
N ASP A 208 15.96 -2.06 5.04
CA ASP A 208 16.30 -3.48 5.05
C ASP A 208 15.21 -4.30 5.78
N PRO A 209 14.44 -5.16 5.07
CA PRO A 209 13.39 -5.97 5.68
C PRO A 209 13.96 -7.19 6.46
N GLY A 210 15.28 -7.42 6.42
CA GLY A 210 15.97 -8.44 7.22
C GLY A 210 16.32 -7.99 8.64
N LEU A 211 16.14 -6.72 8.98
CA LEU A 211 16.39 -6.19 10.32
C LEU A 211 15.48 -6.84 11.37
N ASP A 212 15.99 -7.02 12.59
CA ASP A 212 15.22 -7.58 13.71
C ASP A 212 14.09 -6.62 14.14
N PHE A 213 12.85 -7.04 13.88
CA PHE A 213 11.65 -6.27 14.23
C PHE A 213 11.55 -5.99 15.73
N ASP A 214 11.84 -6.98 16.58
CA ASP A 214 11.69 -6.82 18.04
C ASP A 214 12.72 -5.82 18.57
N ALA A 215 13.94 -5.86 18.03
CA ALA A 215 14.98 -4.89 18.36
C ALA A 215 14.61 -3.46 17.91
N LEU A 216 14.09 -3.30 16.69
CA LEU A 216 13.60 -2.01 16.19
C LEU A 216 12.44 -1.48 17.03
N SER A 217 11.45 -2.33 17.31
CA SER A 217 10.30 -1.98 18.14
C SER A 217 10.75 -1.52 19.53
N ALA A 218 11.63 -2.28 20.19
CA ALA A 218 12.20 -1.91 21.48
C ALA A 218 12.95 -0.57 21.42
N GLN A 219 13.79 -0.36 20.39
CA GLN A 219 14.52 0.89 20.20
C GLN A 219 13.57 2.10 20.11
N PHE A 220 12.50 2.00 19.31
CA PHE A 220 11.52 3.08 19.22
C PHE A 220 10.81 3.31 20.55
N MET A 221 10.35 2.23 21.18
CA MET A 221 9.57 2.30 22.42
C MET A 221 10.38 2.94 23.56
N ASP A 222 11.63 2.51 23.74
CA ASP A 222 12.50 3.04 24.78
C ASP A 222 12.90 4.50 24.48
N GLY A 223 13.14 4.85 23.22
CA GLY A 223 13.56 6.20 22.82
C GLY A 223 12.44 7.23 22.83
N TYR A 224 11.24 6.86 22.37
CA TYR A 224 10.11 7.78 22.20
C TYR A 224 9.22 7.84 23.44
N TYR A 225 8.95 6.69 24.08
CA TYR A 225 8.08 6.62 25.27
C TYR A 225 8.85 6.53 26.59
N GLY A 226 10.19 6.41 26.55
CA GLY A 226 11.04 6.47 27.74
C GLY A 226 10.63 5.44 28.81
N PRO A 227 10.40 5.86 30.07
CA PRO A 227 9.96 4.97 31.15
C PRO A 227 8.71 4.14 30.82
N ALA A 228 7.81 4.64 29.99
CA ALA A 228 6.59 3.93 29.58
C ALA A 228 6.80 2.93 28.43
N GLY A 229 7.96 2.93 27.77
CA GLY A 229 8.22 2.15 26.54
C GLY A 229 7.86 0.68 26.65
N LYS A 230 8.32 0.02 27.72
CA LYS A 230 7.99 -1.40 27.97
C LYS A 230 6.50 -1.65 28.18
N VAL A 231 5.79 -0.72 28.82
CA VAL A 231 4.35 -0.84 29.08
C VAL A 231 3.56 -0.72 27.77
N ILE A 232 3.92 0.27 26.95
CA ILE A 232 3.30 0.48 25.63
C ILE A 232 3.59 -0.71 24.69
N ALA A 233 4.82 -1.25 24.69
CA ALA A 233 5.16 -2.46 23.94
C ALA A 233 4.29 -3.67 24.34
N ARG A 234 4.00 -3.85 25.64
CA ARG A 234 3.09 -4.91 26.09
C ARG A 234 1.65 -4.68 25.62
N TYR A 235 1.18 -3.43 25.65
CA TYR A 235 -0.13 -3.07 25.09
C TYR A 235 -0.23 -3.45 23.61
N ARG A 236 0.77 -3.11 22.80
CA ARG A 236 0.80 -3.47 21.37
C ARG A 236 0.80 -4.97 21.15
N ASN A 237 1.55 -5.72 21.95
CA ASN A 237 1.56 -7.18 21.90
C ASN A 237 0.22 -7.81 22.31
N ASP A 238 -0.45 -7.34 23.36
CA ASP A 238 -1.80 -7.84 23.72
C ASP A 238 -2.83 -7.49 22.65
N LEU A 239 -2.73 -6.30 22.03
CA LEU A 239 -3.57 -5.93 20.90
C LEU A 239 -3.40 -6.90 19.72
N MET A 240 -2.16 -7.22 19.34
CA MET A 240 -1.87 -8.24 18.33
C MET A 240 -2.44 -9.61 18.72
N GLN A 241 -2.25 -10.05 19.96
CA GLN A 241 -2.81 -11.33 20.41
C GLN A 241 -4.34 -11.33 20.39
N SER A 242 -4.98 -10.20 20.72
CA SER A 242 -6.42 -10.03 20.62
C SER A 242 -6.88 -10.15 19.16
N ALA A 243 -6.19 -9.49 18.23
CA ALA A 243 -6.44 -9.59 16.80
C ALA A 243 -6.23 -11.02 16.26
N ARG A 244 -5.34 -11.82 16.84
CA ARG A 244 -5.20 -13.23 16.44
C ARG A 244 -6.30 -14.13 16.99
N ARG A 245 -6.75 -13.89 18.23
CA ARG A 245 -7.84 -14.66 18.86
C ARG A 245 -9.19 -14.38 18.21
N ASN A 246 -9.44 -13.10 17.93
CA ASN A 246 -10.68 -12.58 17.37
C ASN A 246 -10.38 -11.83 16.07
N PRO A 247 -10.00 -12.56 14.99
CA PRO A 247 -9.52 -11.93 13.76
C PRO A 247 -10.60 -11.04 13.15
N PRO A 248 -10.29 -9.77 12.86
CA PRO A 248 -11.28 -8.88 12.28
C PRO A 248 -11.67 -9.36 10.88
N GLY A 249 -12.85 -8.93 10.45
CA GLY A 249 -13.25 -8.92 9.04
C GLY A 249 -12.79 -7.66 8.31
N TYR A 250 -11.93 -6.85 8.95
CA TYR A 250 -11.57 -5.52 8.51
C TYR A 250 -10.60 -5.57 7.31
N THR A 251 -11.06 -5.01 6.19
CA THR A 251 -10.25 -4.58 5.05
C THR A 251 -10.38 -3.06 4.94
N ILE A 252 -9.41 -2.40 4.30
CA ILE A 252 -9.43 -0.93 4.17
C ILE A 252 -10.69 -0.42 3.44
N LEU A 253 -11.24 -1.18 2.49
CA LEU A 253 -12.45 -0.81 1.74
C LEU A 253 -13.78 -1.30 2.35
N CYS A 254 -13.78 -2.21 3.33
CA CYS A 254 -15.01 -2.77 3.92
C CYS A 254 -15.15 -2.49 5.42
N GLY A 255 -14.32 -1.62 5.99
CA GLY A 255 -14.40 -1.15 7.37
C GLY A 255 -15.54 -0.17 7.63
N THR A 256 -16.79 -0.57 7.46
CA THR A 256 -17.94 0.34 7.63
C THR A 256 -18.66 0.19 8.97
N GLU A 257 -18.32 -0.82 9.78
CA GLU A 257 -19.02 -1.07 11.04
C GLU A 257 -18.07 -1.43 12.17
N HIS A 258 -18.21 -0.77 13.32
CA HIS A 258 -17.44 -1.07 14.54
C HIS A 258 -17.56 -2.52 14.99
N THR A 259 -18.68 -3.17 14.64
CA THR A 259 -18.96 -4.57 14.91
C THR A 259 -17.90 -5.50 14.31
N THR A 260 -17.18 -5.08 13.27
CA THR A 260 -16.13 -5.86 12.61
C THR A 260 -14.79 -5.90 13.35
N LEU A 261 -14.61 -5.01 14.36
CA LEU A 261 -13.40 -4.91 15.18
C LEU A 261 -13.47 -5.84 16.40
N HIS A 262 -13.72 -7.14 16.18
CA HIS A 262 -13.93 -8.13 17.25
C HIS A 262 -12.78 -8.26 18.26
N TYR A 263 -11.59 -7.78 17.89
CA TYR A 263 -10.41 -7.77 18.76
C TYR A 263 -10.40 -6.63 19.78
N LEU A 264 -11.30 -5.65 19.64
CA LEU A 264 -11.55 -4.57 20.61
C LEU A 264 -12.72 -4.93 21.53
N ASP A 265 -12.71 -6.15 22.05
CA ASP A 265 -13.70 -6.61 23.02
C ASP A 265 -13.58 -5.94 24.39
N THR A 266 -14.60 -6.09 25.24
CA THR A 266 -14.64 -5.46 26.56
C THR A 266 -13.45 -5.85 27.43
N ASP A 267 -13.02 -7.10 27.36
CA ASP A 267 -11.90 -7.61 28.17
C ASP A 267 -10.58 -6.96 27.75
N PHE A 268 -10.33 -6.83 26.45
CA PHE A 268 -9.18 -6.10 25.90
C PHE A 268 -9.23 -4.64 26.31
N ILE A 269 -10.37 -3.95 26.17
CA ILE A 269 -10.48 -2.53 26.55
C ILE A 269 -10.21 -2.31 28.04
N VAL A 270 -10.67 -3.21 28.93
CA VAL A 270 -10.36 -3.15 30.37
C VAL A 270 -8.86 -3.33 30.63
N ARG A 271 -8.17 -4.23 29.91
CA ARG A 271 -6.72 -4.40 30.01
C ARG A 271 -5.95 -3.20 29.43
N ALA A 272 -6.37 -2.68 28.29
CA ALA A 272 -5.80 -1.49 27.64
C ALA A 272 -5.77 -0.28 28.59
N LYS A 273 -6.87 -0.03 29.31
CA LYS A 273 -6.93 1.03 30.32
C LYS A 273 -5.87 0.88 31.43
N LYS A 274 -5.61 -0.36 31.86
CA LYS A 274 -4.57 -0.64 32.87
C LYS A 274 -3.17 -0.37 32.33
N TYR A 275 -2.89 -0.74 31.08
CA TYR A 275 -1.61 -0.41 30.44
C TYR A 275 -1.40 1.10 30.36
N PHE A 276 -2.42 1.88 29.99
CA PHE A 276 -2.29 3.34 29.92
C PHE A 276 -2.11 3.99 31.29
N GLN A 277 -2.80 3.50 32.33
CA GLN A 277 -2.56 3.96 33.69
C GLN A 277 -1.13 3.66 34.15
N GLU A 278 -0.65 2.43 33.92
CA GLU A 278 0.72 2.04 34.28
C GLU A 278 1.77 2.85 33.49
N ALA A 279 1.52 3.14 32.21
CA ALA A 279 2.39 3.99 31.40
C ALA A 279 2.43 5.42 31.95
N GLN A 280 1.28 5.99 32.31
CA GLN A 280 1.21 7.30 32.94
C GLN A 280 1.96 7.32 34.29
N ASP A 281 1.79 6.28 35.11
CA ASP A 281 2.47 6.17 36.39
C ASP A 281 3.99 6.03 36.24
N ALA A 282 4.45 5.34 35.19
CA ALA A 282 5.88 5.20 34.88
C ALA A 282 6.54 6.54 34.50
N CYS A 283 5.77 7.47 33.93
CA CYS A 283 6.25 8.82 33.59
C CYS A 283 6.10 9.83 34.74
N ASN A 284 5.52 9.46 35.89
CA ASN A 284 5.41 10.37 37.01
C ASN A 284 6.79 10.65 37.61
N GLY A 285 7.35 11.82 37.30
CA GLY A 285 8.64 12.28 37.82
C GLY A 285 9.71 12.57 36.75
N ASP A 286 9.37 12.46 35.46
CA ASP A 286 10.18 12.90 34.31
C ASP A 286 9.82 14.34 33.87
#